data_AF-A0A9D7FGB3-F1
#
_entry.id   AF-A0A9D7FGB3-F1
#
_cell.length_a   1.000
_cell.length_b   1.000
_cell.length_c   1.000
_cell.angle_alpha   90.00
_cell.angle_beta   90.00
_cell.angle_gamma   90.00
#
_symmetry.space_group_name_H-M   'P 1'
#
loop_
_entity.id
_entity.type
_entity.pdbx_description
1 polymer ?
#
loop_
_entity_poly.entity_id
_entity_poly.type
_entity_poly.pdbx_seq_one_letter_code
_entity_poly.pdbx_strand_id
1 'polypeptide(L)'
;MKIENHILVGAQFKQTPNISGLKINGPKFLILHYTASGNTEGTLSWLTYAESGVSAHILIGRGGEVWQLASFDQIARHCGKSEWEGLESLNGYSIGIEFVNWGVLTAKQRTGSSSSPGTAILSRPERSMRRNIRAAAG
;
A
#
# COMPACT_ATOMS: atom_id res chain seq x y z
N MET A 1 18.14 0.13 10.41
CA MET A 1 17.14 1.22 10.54
C MET A 1 16.51 1.13 11.93
N LYS A 2 16.08 2.25 12.50
CA LYS A 2 15.39 2.33 13.81
C LYS A 2 14.25 3.35 13.72
N ILE A 3 13.26 3.24 14.61
CA ILE A 3 12.16 4.21 14.67
C ILE A 3 12.43 5.19 15.81
N GLU A 4 12.44 6.49 15.51
CA GLU A 4 12.59 7.57 16.48
C GLU A 4 11.51 8.62 16.23
N ASN A 5 10.76 8.98 17.26
CA ASN A 5 9.65 9.95 17.15
C ASN A 5 8.71 9.66 15.97
N HIS A 6 8.35 8.39 15.80
CA HIS A 6 7.47 7.90 14.72
C HIS A 6 8.04 8.02 13.29
N ILE A 7 9.33 8.35 13.16
CA ILE A 7 10.07 8.40 11.89
C ILE A 7 11.06 7.24 11.79
N LEU A 8 11.15 6.63 10.62
CA LEU A 8 12.08 5.55 10.30
C LEU A 8 13.45 6.14 9.92
N VAL A 9 14.36 6.17 10.89
CA VAL A 9 15.72 6.66 10.69
C VAL A 9 16.49 5.73 9.74
N GLY A 10 17.02 6.34 8.67
CA GLY A 10 17.69 5.66 7.56
C GLY A 10 16.82 5.45 6.32
N ALA A 11 15.53 5.82 6.37
CA ALA A 11 14.67 5.93 5.20
C ALA A 11 14.54 7.40 4.76
N GLN A 12 14.14 7.62 3.52
CA GLN A 12 13.77 8.94 3.02
C GLN A 12 12.38 9.31 3.56
N PHE A 13 12.15 10.56 3.92
CA PHE A 13 10.85 11.02 4.41
C PHE A 13 10.22 12.04 3.46
N LYS A 14 8.98 11.80 3.04
CA LYS A 14 8.20 12.71 2.20
C LYS A 14 6.73 12.67 2.62
N GLN A 15 6.33 13.61 3.46
CA GLN A 15 4.97 13.67 4.01
C GLN A 15 3.91 13.71 2.90
N THR A 16 2.94 12.80 2.98
CA THR A 16 1.73 12.80 2.17
C THR A 16 0.68 13.73 2.79
N PRO A 17 -0.09 14.45 1.97
CA PRO A 17 -1.27 15.18 2.45
C PRO A 17 -2.45 14.24 2.76
N ASN A 18 -2.43 13.00 2.28
CA ASN A 18 -3.57 12.08 2.33
C ASN A 18 -3.63 11.27 3.62
N ILE A 19 -3.76 11.96 4.76
CA ILE A 19 -3.97 11.33 6.07
C ILE A 19 -5.40 11.55 6.54
N SER A 20 -5.99 10.60 7.25
CA SER A 20 -7.34 10.74 7.83
C SER A 20 -7.32 11.09 9.32
N GLY A 21 -6.14 11.20 9.94
CA GLY A 21 -5.99 11.64 11.32
C GLY A 21 -4.53 11.66 11.77
N LEU A 22 -4.27 12.40 12.85
CA LEU A 22 -2.92 12.58 13.42
C LEU A 22 -2.59 11.58 14.53
N LYS A 23 -3.53 10.68 14.86
CA LYS A 23 -3.36 9.70 15.93
C LYS A 23 -3.98 8.38 15.52
N ILE A 24 -3.15 7.37 15.32
CA ILE A 24 -3.54 5.98 15.12
C ILE A 24 -4.03 5.37 16.45
N ASN A 25 -5.01 4.47 16.37
CA ASN A 25 -5.64 3.83 17.53
C ASN A 25 -4.85 2.62 18.04
N GLY A 26 -3.55 2.80 18.23
CA GLY A 26 -2.61 1.73 18.58
C GLY A 26 -2.48 0.70 17.45
N PRO A 27 -1.41 0.74 16.63
CA PRO A 27 -1.31 -0.16 15.49
C PRO A 27 -1.33 -1.62 15.96
N LYS A 28 -2.30 -2.38 15.47
CA LYS A 28 -2.48 -3.82 15.71
C LYS A 28 -2.08 -4.64 14.51
N PHE A 29 -2.13 -4.03 13.33
CA PHE A 29 -1.95 -4.72 12.06
C PHE A 29 -0.81 -4.10 11.26
N LEU A 30 -0.09 -4.97 10.56
CA LEU A 30 0.75 -4.59 9.45
C LEU A 30 0.06 -5.04 8.17
N ILE A 31 -0.22 -4.12 7.26
CA ILE A 31 -0.91 -4.44 6.01
C ILE A 31 0.04 -4.20 4.86
N LEU A 32 0.27 -5.27 4.11
CA LEU A 32 1.19 -5.30 2.98
C LEU A 32 0.40 -5.24 1.69
N HIS A 33 0.80 -4.33 0.82
CA HIS A 33 0.21 -4.09 -0.49
C HIS A 33 1.29 -4.10 -1.57
N TYR A 34 0.85 -4.23 -2.81
CA TYR A 34 1.68 -3.94 -3.98
C TYR A 34 0.97 -2.92 -4.86
N THR A 35 1.76 -2.11 -5.55
CA THR A 35 1.25 -0.88 -6.19
C THR A 35 0.65 -1.08 -7.58
N ALA A 36 0.82 -2.28 -8.15
CA ALA A 36 0.51 -2.58 -9.55
C ALA A 36 1.19 -1.62 -10.55
N SER A 37 2.33 -1.05 -10.13
CA SER A 37 3.14 -0.09 -10.88
C SER A 37 4.59 -0.56 -10.92
N GLY A 38 5.26 -0.27 -12.03
CA GLY A 38 6.68 -0.58 -12.23
C GLY A 38 7.66 0.49 -11.85
N ASN A 39 7.15 1.67 -11.49
CA ASN A 39 7.92 2.89 -11.38
C ASN A 39 7.81 3.41 -9.94
N THR A 40 8.96 3.49 -9.26
CA THR A 40 9.04 3.98 -7.88
C THR A 40 8.68 5.45 -7.82
N GLU A 41 9.26 6.29 -8.69
CA GLU A 41 9.02 7.73 -8.74
C GLU A 41 7.56 8.05 -9.03
N GLY A 42 6.96 7.34 -9.99
CA GLY A 42 5.55 7.50 -10.34
C GLY A 42 4.62 7.12 -9.18
N THR A 43 4.94 6.02 -8.48
CA THR A 43 4.18 5.60 -7.30
C THR A 43 4.33 6.58 -6.14
N LEU A 44 5.55 7.05 -5.87
CA LEU A 44 5.85 8.06 -4.85
C LEU A 44 5.08 9.35 -5.14
N SER A 45 5.07 9.80 -6.40
CA SER A 45 4.32 10.97 -6.84
C SER A 45 2.83 10.79 -6.57
N TRP A 46 2.25 9.65 -6.95
CA TRP A 46 0.84 9.37 -6.74
C TRP A 46 0.45 9.35 -5.25
N LEU A 47 1.18 8.60 -4.42
CA LEU A 47 0.90 8.48 -2.97
C LEU A 47 1.14 9.78 -2.17
N THR A 48 1.77 10.79 -2.78
CA THR A 48 1.96 12.13 -2.20
C THR A 48 1.16 13.23 -2.90
N TYR A 49 0.34 12.86 -3.89
CA TYR A 49 -0.54 13.78 -4.61
C TYR A 49 -1.89 13.87 -3.89
N ALA A 50 -2.34 15.08 -3.54
CA ALA A 50 -3.51 15.30 -2.68
C ALA A 50 -4.80 14.74 -3.28
N GLU A 51 -4.94 14.81 -4.59
CA GLU A 51 -6.15 14.41 -5.30
C GLU A 51 -6.22 12.89 -5.51
N SER A 52 -5.14 12.14 -5.23
CA SER A 52 -5.20 10.67 -5.27
C SER A 52 -6.09 10.09 -4.16
N GLY A 53 -6.24 10.80 -3.04
CA GLY A 53 -7.04 10.34 -1.89
C GLY A 53 -6.51 9.09 -1.19
N VAL A 54 -5.33 8.60 -1.58
CA VAL A 54 -4.69 7.38 -1.06
C VAL A 54 -3.25 7.67 -0.62
N SER A 55 -2.76 6.87 0.33
CA SER A 55 -1.40 6.95 0.84
C SER A 55 -1.02 5.69 1.58
N ALA A 56 0.26 5.52 1.89
CA ALA A 56 0.78 4.47 2.75
C ALA A 56 1.70 5.07 3.81
N HIS A 57 2.12 4.28 4.80
CA HIS A 57 3.14 4.72 5.75
C HIS A 57 4.52 4.55 5.13
N ILE A 58 4.76 3.40 4.48
CA ILE A 58 6.04 3.07 3.84
C ILE A 58 5.80 2.69 2.38
N LEU A 59 6.69 3.16 1.50
CA LEU A 59 6.84 2.70 0.13
C LEU A 59 8.25 2.11 -0.03
N ILE A 60 8.32 0.88 -0.54
CA ILE A 60 9.56 0.19 -0.85
C ILE A 60 9.71 0.11 -2.36
N GLY A 61 10.72 0.82 -2.88
CA GLY A 61 11.11 0.82 -4.28
C GLY A 61 11.77 -0.48 -4.71
N ARG A 62 11.85 -0.70 -6.03
CA ARG A 62 12.44 -1.93 -6.59
C ARG A 62 13.95 -2.03 -6.42
N GLY A 63 14.64 -0.91 -6.21
CA GLY A 63 16.08 -0.86 -5.92
C GLY A 63 16.39 -1.05 -4.43
N GLY A 64 15.37 -1.24 -3.58
CA GLY A 64 15.51 -1.31 -2.13
C GLY A 64 15.43 0.06 -1.45
N GLU A 65 15.07 1.11 -2.18
CA GLU A 65 14.78 2.43 -1.61
C GLU A 65 13.59 2.33 -0.66
N VAL A 66 13.68 2.99 0.49
CA VAL A 66 12.59 3.03 1.48
C VAL A 66 12.19 4.48 1.68
N TRP A 67 10.94 4.77 1.41
CA TRP A 67 10.30 6.06 1.66
C TRP A 67 9.26 5.91 2.75
N GLN A 68 9.30 6.81 3.73
CA GLN A 68 8.21 7.00 4.67
C GLN A 68 7.37 8.20 4.23
N LEU A 69 6.07 7.96 4.07
CA LEU A 69 5.12 8.95 3.55
C LEU A 69 4.18 9.50 4.61
N ALA A 70 3.98 8.76 5.71
CA ALA A 70 3.28 9.24 6.89
C ALA A 70 4.06 8.83 8.13
N SER A 71 4.06 9.69 9.13
CA SER A 71 4.57 9.35 10.46
C SER A 71 3.78 8.17 11.05
N PHE A 72 4.41 7.27 11.80
CA PHE A 72 3.76 6.05 12.30
C PHE A 72 2.66 6.28 13.34
N ASP A 73 2.53 7.49 13.86
CA ASP A 73 1.42 7.93 14.71
C ASP A 73 0.23 8.47 13.92
N GLN A 74 0.36 8.71 12.62
CA GLN A 74 -0.71 9.21 11.77
C GLN A 74 -1.51 8.07 11.14
N ILE A 75 -2.69 8.40 10.60
CA ILE A 75 -3.54 7.44 9.90
C ILE A 75 -3.40 7.65 8.39
N ALA A 76 -2.60 6.83 7.72
CA ALA A 76 -2.54 6.79 6.25
C ALA A 76 -3.78 6.10 5.63
N ARG A 77 -4.05 6.37 4.35
CA ARG A 77 -5.25 5.91 3.63
C ARG A 77 -4.90 4.80 2.62
N HIS A 78 -4.69 3.56 3.10
CA HIS A 78 -4.28 2.42 2.26
C HIS A 78 -5.27 1.23 2.22
N CYS A 79 -6.18 1.11 3.20
CA CYS A 79 -7.04 -0.07 3.32
C CYS A 79 -8.39 0.04 2.62
N GLY A 80 -8.82 1.25 2.22
CA GLY A 80 -10.20 1.49 1.80
C GLY A 80 -11.24 0.97 2.82
N LYS A 81 -12.38 0.49 2.31
CA LYS A 81 -13.38 -0.19 3.14
C LYS A 81 -12.86 -1.58 3.54
N SER A 82 -12.58 -1.74 4.83
CA SER A 82 -11.88 -2.90 5.37
C SER A 82 -12.44 -3.29 6.75
N GLU A 83 -12.40 -4.59 7.06
CA GLU A 83 -12.78 -5.13 8.35
C GLU A 83 -11.96 -6.40 8.64
N TRP A 84 -11.49 -6.57 9.87
CA TRP A 84 -10.87 -7.79 10.35
C TRP A 84 -11.08 -7.95 11.85
N GLU A 85 -11.43 -9.16 12.30
CA GLU A 85 -11.67 -9.47 13.72
C GLU A 85 -12.64 -8.51 14.43
N GLY A 86 -13.69 -8.08 13.72
CA GLY A 86 -14.69 -7.14 14.26
C GLY A 86 -14.21 -5.68 14.35
N LEU A 87 -13.01 -5.37 13.87
CA LEU A 87 -12.54 -3.99 13.70
C LEU A 87 -12.77 -3.53 12.27
N GLU A 88 -13.61 -2.52 12.10
CA GLU A 88 -13.81 -1.83 10.82
C GLU A 88 -12.77 -0.71 10.61
N SER A 89 -12.59 -0.29 9.36
CA SER A 89 -11.75 0.84 8.96
C SER A 89 -10.29 0.67 9.44
N LEU A 90 -9.64 -0.37 8.92
CA LEU A 90 -8.35 -0.84 9.42
C LEU A 90 -7.22 0.19 9.35
N ASN A 91 -7.32 1.23 8.51
CA ASN A 91 -6.38 2.37 8.49
C ASN A 91 -6.06 2.88 9.91
N GLY A 92 -7.09 3.03 10.76
CA GLY A 92 -6.93 3.54 12.12
C GLY A 92 -6.20 2.59 13.07
N TYR A 93 -5.96 1.35 12.67
CA TYR A 93 -5.34 0.30 13.48
C TYR A 93 -4.15 -0.36 12.79
N SER A 94 -3.66 0.20 11.67
CA SER A 94 -2.65 -0.47 10.85
C SER A 94 -1.56 0.45 10.34
N ILE A 95 -0.37 -0.12 10.19
CA ILE A 95 0.69 0.45 9.36
C ILE A 95 0.63 -0.20 7.98
N GLY A 96 0.52 0.64 6.95
CA GLY A 96 0.49 0.25 5.55
C GLY A 96 1.87 0.32 4.88
N ILE A 97 2.30 -0.79 4.28
CA ILE A 97 3.53 -0.88 3.49
C ILE A 97 3.19 -1.25 2.05
N GLU A 98 3.66 -0.43 1.12
CA GLU A 98 3.51 -0.62 -0.33
C GLU A 98 4.83 -1.09 -0.94
N PHE A 99 4.79 -2.16 -1.73
CA PHE A 99 5.91 -2.60 -2.56
C PHE A 99 5.67 -2.20 -4.01
N VAL A 100 6.63 -1.50 -4.62
CA VAL A 100 6.59 -1.19 -6.06
C VAL A 100 6.73 -2.50 -6.84
N ASN A 101 5.63 -2.95 -7.43
CA ASN A 101 5.60 -4.21 -8.17
C ASN A 101 4.52 -4.19 -9.26
N TRP A 102 4.80 -4.87 -10.37
CA TRP A 102 3.91 -4.92 -11.54
C TRP A 102 2.61 -5.71 -11.28
N GLY A 103 2.51 -6.39 -10.14
CA GLY A 103 1.37 -7.23 -9.83
C GLY A 103 1.36 -8.49 -10.68
N VAL A 104 0.16 -8.90 -11.11
CA VAL A 104 -0.04 -10.10 -11.92
C VAL A 104 0.44 -9.82 -13.35
N LEU A 105 1.39 -10.64 -13.82
CA LEU A 105 1.89 -10.58 -15.19
C LEU A 105 1.22 -11.64 -16.05
N THR A 106 0.64 -11.20 -17.16
CA THR A 106 0.15 -12.12 -18.18
C THR A 106 1.23 -12.31 -19.23
N ALA A 107 1.61 -13.56 -19.50
CA ALA A 107 2.52 -13.88 -20.59
C ALA A 107 1.86 -13.49 -21.92
N LYS A 108 2.41 -12.50 -22.61
CA LYS A 108 2.04 -12.22 -23.99
C LYS A 108 2.84 -13.14 -24.91
N GLN A 109 2.18 -13.79 -25.86
CA GLN A 109 2.84 -14.61 -26.89
C GLN A 109 3.87 -13.74 -27.65
N ARG A 110 5.17 -13.97 -27.41
CA ARG A 110 6.38 -13.52 -28.15
C ARG A 110 6.41 -12.11 -28.80
N THR A 111 5.60 -11.15 -28.35
CA THR A 111 5.66 -9.73 -28.75
C THR A 111 5.41 -8.80 -27.55
N GLY A 112 6.35 -8.75 -26.60
CA GLY A 112 6.39 -7.77 -25.51
C GLY A 112 5.30 -7.91 -24.43
N SER A 113 5.68 -8.26 -23.20
CA SER A 113 4.76 -8.32 -22.06
C SER A 113 4.21 -6.94 -21.68
N SER A 114 2.89 -6.80 -21.58
CA SER A 114 2.19 -5.63 -21.02
C SER A 114 1.38 -6.05 -19.80
N SER A 115 1.47 -5.31 -18.70
CA SER A 115 0.60 -5.48 -17.52
C SER A 115 -0.75 -4.80 -17.76
N SER A 116 -1.85 -5.54 -17.62
CA SER A 116 -3.20 -4.96 -17.63
C SER A 116 -3.70 -4.80 -16.20
N PRO A 117 -4.11 -3.59 -15.76
CA PRO A 117 -4.89 -3.47 -14.53
C PRO A 117 -6.28 -4.06 -14.79
N GLY A 118 -6.65 -5.15 -14.09
CA GLY A 118 -8.05 -5.51 -13.91
C GLY A 118 -8.62 -6.75 -14.62
N THR A 119 -7.83 -7.66 -15.21
CA THR A 119 -8.41 -8.94 -15.68
C THR A 119 -8.34 -9.99 -14.57
N ALA A 120 -9.48 -10.32 -13.97
CA ALA A 120 -9.62 -11.48 -13.10
C ALA A 120 -9.37 -12.76 -13.90
N ILE A 121 -8.25 -13.45 -13.63
CA ILE A 121 -8.06 -14.83 -14.08
C ILE A 121 -8.81 -15.72 -13.09
N LEU A 122 -9.98 -16.24 -13.51
CA LEU A 122 -10.64 -17.34 -12.83
C LEU A 122 -9.81 -18.62 -13.03
N SER A 123 -8.83 -18.85 -12.17
CA SER A 123 -8.25 -20.17 -11.97
C SER A 123 -9.00 -20.89 -10.83
N ARG A 124 -9.18 -22.20 -11.02
CA ARG A 124 -10.02 -23.18 -10.29
C ARG A 124 -10.00 -23.09 -8.75
N PRO A 125 -11.06 -23.62 -8.07
CA PRO A 125 -11.29 -23.40 -6.66
C PRO A 125 -10.40 -24.31 -5.80
N GLU A 126 -9.36 -23.75 -5.22
CA GLU A 126 -8.66 -24.34 -4.07
C GLU A 126 -9.14 -23.64 -2.81
N ARG A 127 -9.66 -24.44 -1.86
CA ARG A 127 -10.09 -24.02 -0.52
C ARG A 127 -8.95 -23.32 0.22
N SER A 128 -8.98 -22.00 0.30
CA SER A 128 -8.23 -21.25 1.31
C SER A 128 -8.81 -19.85 1.45
N MET A 129 -9.30 -19.56 2.65
CA MET A 129 -9.52 -18.23 3.25
C MET A 129 -10.14 -17.16 2.34
N ARG A 130 -11.44 -16.88 2.53
CA ARG A 130 -12.09 -15.68 1.97
C ARG A 130 -11.37 -14.43 2.47
N ARG A 131 -10.38 -13.96 1.70
CA ARG A 131 -9.70 -12.67 1.84
C ARG A 131 -10.68 -11.58 1.43
N ASN A 132 -11.32 -10.94 2.39
CA ASN A 132 -12.06 -9.70 2.18
C ASN A 132 -11.29 -8.52 2.79
N ILE A 133 -10.04 -8.33 2.38
CA ILE A 133 -9.43 -6.99 2.42
C ILE A 133 -9.45 -6.50 0.97
N ARG A 134 -10.56 -5.86 0.58
CA ARG A 134 -10.61 -5.09 -0.66
C ARG A 134 -10.01 -3.72 -0.35
N ALA A 135 -8.70 -3.58 -0.54
CA ALA A 135 -8.12 -2.26 -0.71
C ALA A 135 -8.68 -1.69 -2.01
N ALA A 136 -9.76 -0.91 -1.91
CA ALA A 136 -10.27 -0.15 -3.03
C ALA A 136 -9.21 0.88 -3.41
N ALA A 137 -8.54 0.65 -4.53
CA ALA A 137 -8.06 1.77 -5.32
C ALA A 137 -9.31 2.57 -5.70
N GLY A 138 -9.42 3.77 -5.11
CA GLY A 138 -10.44 4.75 -5.49
C GLY A 138 -10.20 5.26 -6.90
#